data_AF-A0A7V5U9C1-F1
#
_entry.id   AF-A0A7V5U9C1-F1
#
_cell.length_a   1.000
_cell.length_b   1.000
_cell.length_c   1.000
_cell.angle_alpha   90.00
_cell.angle_beta   90.00
_cell.angle_gamma   90.00
#
_symmetry.space_group_name_H-M   'P 1'
#
loop_
_entity.id
_entity.type
_entity.pdbx_description
1 polymer ?
#
loop_
_entity_poly.entity_id
_entity_poly.type
_entity_poly.pdbx_seq_one_letter_code
_entity_poly.pdbx_strand_id
1 'polypeptide(L)'
;MTAPSGIKRMYERPSYQAMTSGARNEPVPDQSVFLKYLIDWLANNTKKYLNARTLFSDIQLVVSNNSKTIPQFGVILEVGDEGGDFIFIKR
;
A
#
# COMPACT_ATOMS: atom_id res chain seq x y z
N MET A 1 10.29 -2.44 -20.22
CA MET A 1 8.98 -2.19 -19.58
C MET A 1 8.21 -1.20 -20.42
N THR A 2 7.06 -1.57 -20.97
CA THR A 2 6.16 -0.65 -21.69
C THR A 2 5.14 -0.13 -20.69
N ALA A 3 5.54 0.83 -19.84
CA ALA A 3 4.69 1.44 -18.82
C ALA A 3 4.49 2.94 -19.13
N PRO A 4 3.37 3.55 -18.68
CA PRO A 4 3.20 4.99 -18.75
C PRO A 4 4.36 5.73 -18.08
N SER A 5 4.70 6.92 -18.59
CA SER A 5 5.84 7.72 -18.12
C SER A 5 5.80 8.00 -16.61
N GLY A 6 4.62 8.24 -16.03
CA GLY A 6 4.45 8.44 -14.59
C GLY A 6 4.83 7.21 -13.75
N ILE A 7 4.37 6.02 -14.15
CA ILE A 7 4.72 4.75 -13.47
C ILE A 7 6.22 4.48 -13.58
N LYS A 8 6.80 4.70 -14.76
CA LYS A 8 8.24 4.53 -14.96
C LYS A 8 9.06 5.43 -14.02
N ARG A 9 8.69 6.71 -13.90
CA ARG A 9 9.36 7.65 -12.99
C ARG A 9 9.24 7.24 -11.52
N MET A 10 8.07 6.76 -11.08
CA MET A 10 7.87 6.29 -9.71
C MET A 10 8.70 5.03 -9.41
N TYR A 11 8.79 4.12 -10.38
CA TYR A 11 9.55 2.87 -10.26
C TYR A 11 11.07 3.08 -10.21
N GLU A 12 11.59 4.08 -10.91
CA GLU A 12 13.03 4.36 -11.02
C GLU A 12 13.61 5.10 -9.80
N ARG A 13 12.77 5.72 -8.97
CA ARG A 13 13.22 6.52 -7.83
C ARG A 13 13.28 5.69 -6.55
N PRO A 14 14.34 5.82 -5.73
CA PRO A 14 14.38 5.27 -4.39
C PRO A 14 13.14 5.65 -3.58
N SER A 15 12.53 4.67 -2.90
CA SER A 15 11.41 4.92 -1.99
C SER A 15 11.43 3.96 -0.81
N TYR A 16 11.13 4.52 0.36
CA TYR A 16 11.06 3.84 1.64
C TYR A 16 9.75 4.20 2.31
N GLN A 17 8.77 3.31 2.17
CA GLN A 17 7.42 3.51 2.68
C GLN A 17 7.02 2.35 3.57
N ALA A 18 6.18 2.64 4.57
CA ALA A 18 5.63 1.65 5.48
C ALA A 18 4.10 1.67 5.41
N MET A 19 3.50 0.48 5.41
CA MET A 19 2.06 0.27 5.64
C MET A 19 1.88 -0.46 6.96
N THR A 20 0.93 -0.02 7.79
CA THR A 20 0.58 -0.68 9.06
C THR A 20 -0.90 -1.02 9.09
N SER A 21 -1.26 -2.09 9.80
CA SER A 21 -2.66 -2.52 9.95
C SER A 21 -3.49 -1.65 10.92
N GLY A 22 -2.83 -0.81 11.71
CA GLY A 22 -3.45 0.10 12.67
C GLY A 22 -2.51 1.23 13.07
N ALA A 23 -3.03 2.20 13.81
CA ALA A 23 -2.26 3.28 14.40
C ALA A 23 -1.57 2.84 15.70
N ARG A 24 -0.85 3.78 16.32
CA ARG A 24 -0.11 3.52 17.56
C ARG A 24 -1.08 3.10 18.69
N ASN A 25 -0.74 2.01 19.38
CA ASN A 25 -1.49 1.45 20.52
C ASN A 25 -2.89 0.92 20.18
N GLU A 26 -3.17 0.63 18.91
CA GLU A 26 -4.41 -0.07 18.52
C GLU A 26 -4.18 -1.59 18.54
N PRO A 27 -4.98 -2.38 19.29
CA PRO A 27 -4.87 -3.83 19.29
C PRO A 27 -5.34 -4.39 17.94
N VAL A 28 -4.51 -5.24 17.34
CA VAL A 28 -4.84 -5.95 16.10
C VAL A 28 -5.21 -7.39 16.46
N PRO A 29 -6.44 -7.86 16.16
CA PRO A 29 -6.84 -9.23 16.41
C PRO A 29 -6.07 -10.22 15.52
N ASP A 30 -5.94 -11.47 15.96
CA ASP A 30 -5.26 -12.55 15.20
C ASP A 30 -5.78 -12.68 13.76
N GLN A 31 -7.10 -12.53 13.58
CA GLN A 31 -7.72 -12.42 12.27
C GLN A 31 -7.67 -10.97 11.79
N SER A 32 -6.57 -10.60 11.15
CA SER A 32 -6.34 -9.24 10.66
C SER A 32 -7.28 -8.90 9.49
N VAL A 33 -8.21 -7.98 9.75
CA VAL A 33 -9.09 -7.38 8.73
C VAL A 33 -8.27 -6.68 7.64
N PHE A 34 -7.17 -6.02 8.03
CA PHE A 34 -6.21 -5.42 7.11
C PHE A 34 -5.64 -6.45 6.13
N LEU A 35 -5.12 -7.57 6.66
CA LEU A 35 -4.51 -8.61 5.83
C LEU A 35 -5.53 -9.25 4.88
N LYS A 36 -6.75 -9.49 5.36
CA LYS A 36 -7.86 -9.99 4.53
C LYS A 36 -8.07 -9.10 3.30
N TYR A 37 -8.30 -7.81 3.49
CA TYR A 37 -8.55 -6.89 2.37
C TYR A 37 -7.32 -6.65 1.49
N LEU A 38 -6.12 -6.66 2.05
CA LEU A 38 -4.88 -6.60 1.27
C LEU A 38 -4.76 -7.79 0.31
N ILE A 39 -4.97 -9.00 0.81
CA ILE A 39 -4.91 -10.23 0.00
C ILE A 39 -6.02 -10.24 -1.05
N ASP A 40 -7.25 -9.92 -0.66
CA ASP A 40 -8.40 -9.89 -1.57
C ASP A 40 -8.18 -8.88 -2.71
N TRP A 41 -7.66 -7.69 -2.41
CA TRP A 41 -7.35 -6.66 -3.41
C TRP A 41 -6.26 -7.15 -4.37
N LEU A 42 -5.16 -7.72 -3.85
CA LEU A 42 -4.05 -8.23 -4.66
C LEU A 42 -4.50 -9.38 -5.58
N ALA A 43 -5.31 -10.30 -5.08
CA ALA A 43 -5.82 -11.45 -5.83
C ALA A 43 -6.76 -11.04 -6.97
N ASN A 44 -7.60 -10.04 -6.75
CA ASN A 44 -8.62 -9.60 -7.72
C ASN A 44 -8.16 -8.48 -8.65
N ASN A 45 -6.97 -7.91 -8.43
CA ASN A 45 -6.46 -6.82 -9.27
C ASN A 45 -6.18 -7.26 -10.72
N THR A 46 -6.74 -6.51 -11.67
CA THR A 46 -6.52 -6.70 -13.12
C THR A 46 -5.55 -5.68 -13.73
N LYS A 47 -5.16 -4.64 -12.99
CA LYS A 47 -4.26 -3.59 -13.48
C LYS A 47 -2.85 -4.16 -13.69
N LYS A 48 -2.25 -3.87 -14.85
CA LYS A 48 -0.86 -4.31 -15.19
C LYS A 48 0.19 -3.67 -14.28
N TYR A 49 -0.01 -2.40 -13.97
CA TYR A 49 0.85 -1.61 -13.08
C TYR A 49 0.00 -0.92 -12.03
N LEU A 50 0.45 -0.95 -10.78
CA LEU A 50 -0.21 -0.25 -9.69
C LEU A 50 0.82 0.19 -8.64
N ASN A 51 0.69 1.41 -8.15
CA ASN A 51 1.49 1.89 -7.03
C ASN A 51 0.87 1.51 -5.66
N ALA A 52 1.72 1.40 -4.65
CA ALA A 52 1.34 1.01 -3.29
C ALA A 52 0.40 2.03 -2.64
N ARG A 53 0.56 3.32 -2.94
CA ARG A 53 -0.35 4.37 -2.43
C ARG A 53 -1.80 4.15 -2.84
N THR A 54 -2.05 3.83 -4.10
CA THR A 54 -3.40 3.58 -4.64
C THR A 54 -3.98 2.33 -4.00
N LEU A 55 -3.19 1.26 -3.90
CA LEU A 55 -3.59 0.04 -3.19
C LEU A 55 -4.06 0.38 -1.77
N PHE A 56 -3.24 1.13 -1.04
CA PHE A 56 -3.50 1.46 0.35
C PHE A 56 -4.78 2.31 0.49
N SER A 57 -4.95 3.34 -0.35
CA SER A 57 -6.16 4.16 -0.35
C SER A 57 -7.43 3.35 -0.56
N ASP A 58 -7.40 2.35 -1.46
CA ASP A 58 -8.55 1.48 -1.73
C ASP A 58 -8.92 0.63 -0.50
N ILE A 59 -7.92 0.09 0.22
CA ILE A 59 -8.17 -0.79 1.38
C ILE A 59 -8.41 -0.01 2.68
N GLN A 60 -7.83 1.19 2.85
CA GLN A 60 -7.89 1.94 4.11
C GLN A 60 -9.33 2.25 4.53
N LEU A 61 -10.17 2.67 3.58
CA LEU A 61 -11.58 2.96 3.85
C LEU A 61 -12.33 1.71 4.31
N VAL A 62 -12.12 0.59 3.61
CA VAL A 62 -12.84 -0.66 3.91
C VAL A 62 -12.41 -1.23 5.25
N VAL A 63 -11.10 -1.22 5.57
CA VAL A 63 -10.58 -1.69 6.85
C VAL A 63 -11.08 -0.81 8.01
N SER A 64 -11.04 0.51 7.86
CA SER A 64 -11.53 1.45 8.88
C SER A 64 -13.03 1.27 9.16
N ASN A 65 -13.82 0.88 8.15
CA ASN A 65 -15.26 0.63 8.30
C ASN A 65 -15.58 -0.75 8.91
N ASN A 66 -14.66 -1.71 8.84
CA ASN A 66 -14.90 -3.09 9.25
C ASN A 66 -14.03 -3.53 10.45
N SER A 67 -13.32 -2.59 11.07
CA SER A 67 -12.46 -2.85 12.22
C SER A 67 -12.36 -1.61 13.12
N LYS A 68 -11.79 -1.77 14.31
CA LYS A 68 -11.47 -0.65 15.21
C LYS A 68 -10.09 -0.04 14.92
N THR A 69 -9.37 -0.58 13.95
CA THR A 69 -8.01 -0.16 13.60
C THR A 69 -8.03 0.78 12.42
N ILE A 70 -7.15 1.79 12.44
CA ILE A 70 -6.99 2.75 11.35
C ILE A 70 -5.62 2.50 10.70
N PRO A 71 -5.56 1.80 9.56
CA PRO A 71 -4.31 1.56 8.84
C PRO A 71 -3.59 2.87 8.52
N GLN A 72 -2.25 2.83 8.52
CA GLN A 72 -1.41 3.98 8.17
C GLN A 72 -0.52 3.63 6.98
N PHE A 73 -0.24 4.65 6.16
CA PHE A 73 0.74 4.57 5.08
C PHE A 73 1.54 5.86 5.02
N GLY A 74 2.87 5.73 5.00
CA GLY A 74 3.74 6.89 5.03
C GLY A 74 5.15 6.58 4.59
N VAL A 75 5.90 7.65 4.34
CA VAL A 75 7.34 7.61 4.08
C VAL A 75 8.06 7.38 5.41
N ILE A 76 9.06 6.51 5.41
CA ILE A 76 10.00 6.38 6.52
C ILE A 76 10.92 7.60 6.46
N LEU A 77 11.03 8.33 7.56
CA LEU A 77 11.84 9.55 7.62
C LEU A 77 13.33 9.21 7.70
N GLU A 78 14.17 10.13 7.21
CA GLU A 78 15.63 10.10 7.35
C GLU A 78 16.35 8.90 6.71
N VAL A 79 15.71 8.23 5.73
CA VAL A 79 16.29 7.08 5.01
C VAL A 79 16.54 7.33 3.52
N GLY A 80 16.40 8.58 3.06
CA GLY A 80 16.66 8.96 1.66
C GLY A 80 15.57 8.53 0.68
N ASP A 81 14.28 8.66 1.06
CA ASP A 81 13.18 8.54 0.11
C ASP A 81 13.19 9.72 -0.88
N GLU A 82 13.09 9.43 -2.17
CA GLU A 82 13.16 10.43 -3.26
C GLU A 82 11.82 10.62 -3.99
N GLY A 83 10.71 10.21 -3.36
CA GLY A 83 9.36 10.31 -3.93
C GLY A 83 9.08 9.30 -5.03
N GLY A 84 9.75 8.14 -4.99
CA GLY A 84 9.32 6.94 -5.72
C GLY A 84 8.06 6.30 -5.11
N ASP A 85 7.71 5.12 -5.61
CA ASP A 85 6.64 4.31 -5.01
C ASP A 85 6.89 2.83 -5.34
N PHE A 86 6.39 1.93 -4.49
CA PHE A 86 6.43 0.51 -4.80
C PHE A 86 5.41 0.19 -5.89
N ILE A 87 5.88 -0.33 -7.03
CA ILE A 87 5.02 -0.68 -8.18
C ILE A 87 4.81 -2.19 -8.24
N PHE A 88 3.57 -2.62 -8.02
CA PHE A 88 3.12 -3.97 -8.33
C PHE A 88 3.03 -4.15 -9.85
N ILE A 89 3.65 -5.22 -10.37
CA ILE A 89 3.64 -5.58 -11.78
C ILE A 89 2.97 -6.94 -11.93
N LYS A 90 1.77 -6.98 -12.52
CA LYS A 90 1.09 -8.24 -12.85
C LYS A 90 1.84 -8.91 -14.00
N ARG A 91 2.27 -10.17 -13.84
CA ARG A 91 3.01 -10.90 -14.90
C ARG A 91 2.04 -11.55 -15.86
#